data_AF-R7I0U6-F1
#
_entry.id   AF-R7I0U6-F1
#
_cell.length_a   1.000
_cell.length_b   1.000
_cell.length_c   1.000
_cell.angle_alpha   90.00
_cell.angle_beta   90.00
_cell.angle_gamma   90.00
#
_symmetry.space_group_name_H-M   'P 1'
#
loop_
_entity.id
_entity.type
_entity.pdbx_description
1 polymer ?
#
loop_
_entity_poly.entity_id
_entity_poly.type
_entity_poly.pdbx_seq_one_letter_code
_entity_poly.pdbx_strand_id
1 'polypeptide(L)'
;MLLTLNSNISIAAVSGRLEYNSVLFDYSKLNFSSIKKEADKNFDLYLQTKNRTDKKKFLNLATSKYYILTKIDYTRIEPYIQLGRIYDYTDHPRLAKEYFSKAINIEPDNPSANFYFGEFYYTRRDYNRALKYYRIAYNNGYSNKYDINIRLATINEKLADLINAKKFYEISYSIKPDNKIQEKIQLLNELNYDKSEYYHIIRE
;
A
#
# COMPACT_ATOMS: atom_id res chain seq x y z
N MET A 1 -56.04 -31.48 -25.84
CA MET A 1 -56.63 -30.31 -25.17
C MET A 1 -55.63 -29.17 -25.32
N LEU A 2 -55.89 -28.26 -26.27
CA LEU A 2 -55.17 -26.99 -26.41
C LEU A 2 -55.38 -26.14 -25.15
N LEU A 3 -54.36 -25.41 -24.71
CA LEU A 3 -54.44 -24.05 -24.13
C LEU A 3 -53.01 -23.51 -23.91
N THR A 4 -52.49 -22.77 -24.89
CA THR A 4 -52.22 -21.30 -24.85
C THR A 4 -50.99 -20.89 -24.04
N LEU A 5 -49.96 -20.46 -24.78
CA LEU A 5 -48.90 -19.58 -24.34
C LEU A 5 -49.47 -18.36 -23.59
N ASN A 6 -48.90 -18.04 -22.44
CA ASN A 6 -48.89 -16.66 -21.96
C ASN A 6 -47.46 -16.26 -21.58
N SER A 7 -46.95 -15.29 -22.31
CA SER A 7 -45.65 -14.68 -22.17
C SER A 7 -45.56 -13.91 -20.86
N ASN A 8 -44.55 -14.22 -20.05
CA ASN A 8 -43.90 -13.22 -19.20
C ASN A 8 -42.40 -13.50 -19.15
N ILE A 9 -41.71 -12.97 -20.16
CA ILE A 9 -40.27 -12.74 -20.16
C ILE A 9 -40.01 -11.66 -19.11
N SER A 10 -39.71 -12.05 -17.86
CA SER A 10 -39.11 -11.12 -16.87
C SER A 10 -38.65 -11.77 -15.56
N ILE A 11 -38.15 -13.02 -15.54
CA ILE A 11 -37.43 -13.56 -14.35
C ILE A 11 -36.07 -14.19 -14.71
N ALA A 12 -35.59 -13.98 -15.94
CA ALA A 12 -34.27 -14.43 -16.40
C ALA A 12 -33.07 -13.68 -15.75
N ALA A 13 -33.29 -12.84 -14.73
CA ALA A 13 -32.22 -12.06 -14.08
C ALA A 13 -32.01 -12.37 -12.58
N VAL A 14 -32.85 -13.21 -11.94
CA VAL A 14 -32.73 -13.51 -10.50
C VAL A 14 -32.45 -14.99 -10.22
N SER A 15 -32.59 -15.87 -11.22
CA SER A 15 -32.31 -17.30 -11.10
C SER A 15 -30.99 -17.71 -11.76
N GLY A 16 -29.94 -16.90 -11.60
CA GLY A 16 -28.55 -17.29 -11.88
C GLY A 16 -27.98 -18.28 -10.86
N ARG A 17 -28.83 -18.98 -10.11
CA ARG A 17 -28.47 -20.20 -9.38
C ARG A 17 -28.64 -21.38 -10.34
N LEU A 18 -27.75 -21.46 -11.31
CA LEU A 18 -27.35 -22.77 -11.80
C LEU A 18 -26.62 -23.43 -10.64
N GLU A 19 -27.30 -24.37 -10.00
CA GLU A 19 -26.80 -25.23 -8.95
C GLU A 19 -25.59 -26.02 -9.46
N TYR A 20 -24.41 -25.42 -9.34
CA TYR A 20 -23.22 -26.22 -9.12
C TYR A 20 -23.35 -26.76 -7.71
N ASN A 21 -23.14 -28.06 -7.51
CA ASN A 21 -22.88 -28.70 -6.22
C ASN A 21 -21.71 -28.00 -5.52
N SER A 22 -21.98 -26.82 -4.98
CA SER A 22 -21.03 -25.96 -4.31
C SER A 22 -21.23 -26.26 -2.85
N VAL A 23 -20.29 -26.99 -2.28
CA VAL A 23 -20.00 -26.83 -0.87
C VAL A 23 -19.60 -25.36 -0.72
N LEU A 24 -20.59 -24.49 -0.47
CA LEU A 24 -20.38 -23.10 -0.12
C LEU A 24 -19.63 -23.14 1.21
N PHE A 25 -18.31 -23.03 1.12
CA PHE A 25 -17.48 -22.94 2.30
C PHE A 25 -17.85 -21.64 3.01
N ASP A 26 -18.49 -21.77 4.16
CA ASP A 26 -18.95 -20.64 4.96
C ASP A 26 -17.76 -20.03 5.70
N TYR A 27 -17.06 -19.11 5.01
CA TYR A 27 -15.92 -18.39 5.56
C TYR A 27 -16.28 -17.61 6.84
N SER A 28 -17.54 -17.18 7.00
CA SER A 28 -17.95 -16.36 8.15
C SER A 28 -17.79 -17.07 9.51
N LYS A 29 -17.77 -18.41 9.50
CA LYS A 29 -17.57 -19.24 10.71
C LYS A 29 -16.11 -19.38 11.13
N LEU A 30 -15.18 -18.94 10.28
CA LEU A 30 -13.76 -19.04 10.57
C LEU A 30 -13.29 -17.96 11.55
N ASN A 31 -12.34 -18.32 12.41
CA ASN A 31 -11.76 -17.39 13.37
C ASN A 31 -10.76 -16.44 12.69
N PHE A 32 -11.22 -15.21 12.41
CA PHE A 32 -10.40 -14.17 11.78
C PHE A 32 -9.08 -13.92 12.52
N SER A 33 -9.12 -13.77 13.85
CA SER A 33 -7.94 -13.45 14.66
C SER A 33 -6.88 -14.55 14.61
N SER A 34 -7.31 -15.81 14.72
CA SER A 34 -6.40 -16.97 14.61
C SER A 34 -5.75 -17.04 13.23
N ILE A 35 -6.55 -16.93 12.17
CA ILE A 35 -6.05 -17.01 10.80
C ILE A 35 -5.12 -15.83 10.49
N LYS A 36 -5.45 -14.62 10.97
CA LYS A 36 -4.59 -13.45 10.84
C LYS A 36 -3.25 -13.66 11.54
N LYS A 37 -3.25 -14.13 12.79
CA LYS A 37 -2.01 -14.41 13.52
C LYS A 37 -1.11 -15.38 12.76
N GLU A 38 -1.69 -16.42 12.16
CA GLU A 38 -0.93 -17.35 11.33
C GLU A 38 -0.48 -16.74 10.00
N ALA A 39 -1.32 -15.91 9.36
CA ALA A 39 -0.98 -15.23 8.10
C ALA A 39 0.23 -14.29 8.31
N ASP A 40 0.16 -13.45 9.35
CA ASP A 40 1.21 -12.52 9.76
C ASP A 40 2.50 -13.29 10.05
N LYS A 41 2.45 -14.33 10.89
CA LYS A 41 3.62 -15.17 11.21
C LYS A 41 4.27 -15.76 9.95
N ASN A 42 3.47 -16.30 9.03
CA ASN A 42 4.02 -16.86 7.79
C ASN A 42 4.62 -15.78 6.89
N PHE A 43 4.03 -14.60 6.86
CA PHE A 43 4.58 -13.51 6.07
C PHE A 43 5.91 -12.98 6.65
N ASP A 44 6.02 -12.87 7.97
CA ASP A 44 7.26 -12.52 8.65
C ASP A 44 8.36 -13.56 8.36
N LEU A 45 8.03 -14.86 8.46
CA LEU A 45 8.95 -15.94 8.10
C LEU A 45 9.37 -15.86 6.63
N TYR A 46 8.46 -15.54 5.71
CA TYR A 46 8.80 -15.31 4.30
C TYR A 46 9.82 -14.18 4.12
N LEU A 47 9.66 -13.06 4.84
CA LEU A 47 10.56 -11.92 4.75
C LEU A 47 11.96 -12.23 5.29
N GLN A 48 12.06 -13.05 6.34
CA GLN A 48 13.32 -13.37 7.02
C GLN A 48 14.06 -14.57 6.41
N THR A 49 13.35 -15.47 5.72
CA THR A 49 13.91 -16.72 5.20
C THR A 49 14.72 -16.51 3.92
N LYS A 50 15.95 -17.02 3.91
CA LYS A 50 16.83 -17.01 2.72
C LYS A 50 16.62 -18.21 1.80
N ASN A 51 16.32 -19.39 2.36
CA ASN A 51 16.10 -20.61 1.59
C ASN A 51 14.89 -20.47 0.65
N ARG A 52 15.07 -20.75 -0.65
CA ARG A 52 14.03 -20.55 -1.67
C ARG A 52 12.79 -21.42 -1.46
N THR A 53 12.97 -22.68 -1.06
CA THR A 53 11.88 -23.64 -0.86
C THR A 53 11.00 -23.22 0.32
N ASP A 54 11.62 -22.93 1.46
CA ASP A 54 10.90 -22.48 2.64
C ASP A 54 10.26 -21.11 2.42
N LYS A 55 10.96 -20.20 1.74
CA LYS A 55 10.40 -18.90 1.37
C LYS A 55 9.14 -19.06 0.52
N LYS A 56 9.15 -19.94 -0.48
CA LYS A 56 7.96 -20.24 -1.30
C LYS A 56 6.83 -20.86 -0.46
N LYS A 57 7.16 -21.77 0.47
CA LYS A 57 6.19 -22.38 1.39
C LYS A 57 5.51 -21.32 2.26
N PHE A 58 6.27 -20.48 2.93
CA PHE A 58 5.74 -19.43 3.81
C PHE A 58 4.93 -18.39 3.04
N LEU A 59 5.38 -18.00 1.85
CA LEU A 59 4.65 -17.09 0.96
C LEU A 59 3.27 -17.65 0.59
N ASN A 60 3.21 -18.92 0.17
CA ASN A 60 1.96 -19.58 -0.22
C ASN A 60 1.00 -19.67 0.97
N LEU A 61 1.51 -20.00 2.17
CA LEU A 61 0.73 -20.06 3.40
C LEU A 61 0.21 -18.69 3.84
N ALA A 62 1.00 -17.63 3.70
CA ALA A 62 0.56 -16.27 3.99
C ALA A 62 -0.50 -15.81 3.00
N THR A 63 -0.25 -15.99 1.70
CA THR A 63 -1.15 -15.55 0.62
C THR A 63 -2.51 -16.20 0.72
N SER A 64 -2.57 -17.52 0.93
CA SER A 64 -3.84 -18.25 1.06
C SER A 64 -4.64 -17.80 2.27
N LYS A 65 -3.98 -17.57 3.41
CA LYS A 65 -4.64 -17.10 4.64
C LYS A 65 -5.13 -15.67 4.51
N TYR A 66 -4.35 -14.75 3.95
CA TYR A 66 -4.83 -13.39 3.69
C TYR A 66 -6.01 -13.39 2.71
N TYR A 67 -5.98 -14.23 1.68
CA TYR A 67 -7.13 -14.39 0.80
C TYR A 67 -8.37 -14.87 1.57
N ILE A 68 -8.23 -15.88 2.43
CA ILE A 68 -9.32 -16.34 3.30
C ILE A 68 -9.85 -15.17 4.16
N LEU A 69 -8.99 -14.36 4.78
CA LEU A 69 -9.41 -13.22 5.60
C LEU A 69 -10.26 -12.21 4.82
N THR A 70 -9.97 -11.98 3.52
CA THR A 70 -10.83 -11.12 2.65
C THR A 70 -12.22 -11.71 2.39
N LYS A 71 -12.40 -13.02 2.62
CA LYS A 71 -13.70 -13.71 2.49
C LYS A 71 -14.46 -13.79 3.80
N ILE A 72 -13.75 -13.79 4.94
CA ILE A 72 -14.37 -13.75 6.26
C ILE A 72 -15.00 -12.38 6.50
N ASP A 73 -14.24 -11.31 6.25
CA ASP A 73 -14.68 -9.94 6.48
C ASP A 73 -14.12 -9.02 5.38
N TYR A 74 -15.00 -8.61 4.47
CA TYR A 74 -14.65 -7.78 3.30
C TYR A 74 -14.49 -6.29 3.65
N THR A 75 -14.80 -5.90 4.89
CA THR A 75 -14.67 -4.52 5.37
C THR A 75 -13.32 -4.26 6.05
N ARG A 76 -12.57 -5.31 6.37
CA ARG A 76 -11.23 -5.21 6.96
C ARG A 76 -10.20 -4.93 5.88
N ILE A 77 -9.50 -3.82 5.98
CA ILE A 77 -8.53 -3.42 4.95
C ILE A 77 -7.19 -4.17 5.06
N GLU A 78 -6.81 -4.65 6.25
CA GLU A 78 -5.46 -5.16 6.50
C GLU A 78 -5.12 -6.36 5.59
N PRO A 79 -5.99 -7.36 5.38
CA PRO A 79 -5.71 -8.45 4.45
C PRO A 79 -5.49 -7.96 3.00
N TYR A 80 -6.23 -6.94 2.55
CA TYR A 80 -6.03 -6.35 1.23
C TYR A 80 -4.67 -5.65 1.13
N ILE A 81 -4.26 -4.91 2.17
CA ILE A 81 -2.91 -4.31 2.22
C ILE A 81 -1.84 -5.40 2.12
N GLN A 82 -1.95 -6.47 2.90
CA GLN A 82 -0.94 -7.54 2.90
C GLN A 82 -0.88 -8.31 1.58
N LEU A 83 -2.02 -8.59 0.95
CA LEU A 83 -2.06 -9.15 -0.40
C LEU A 83 -1.42 -8.21 -1.42
N GLY A 84 -1.70 -6.90 -1.34
CA GLY A 84 -1.06 -5.88 -2.16
C GLY A 84 0.47 -5.94 -2.06
N ARG A 85 0.99 -5.97 -0.83
CA ARG A 85 2.43 -6.10 -0.55
C ARG A 85 3.01 -7.40 -1.09
N ILE A 86 2.33 -8.53 -0.87
CA ILE A 86 2.76 -9.85 -1.36
C ILE A 86 2.88 -9.84 -2.89
N TYR A 87 1.85 -9.34 -3.58
CA TYR A 87 1.88 -9.27 -5.05
C TYR A 87 2.92 -8.27 -5.55
N ASP A 88 3.21 -7.21 -4.81
CA ASP A 88 4.29 -6.28 -5.14
C ASP A 88 5.67 -6.96 -5.02
N TYR A 89 5.93 -7.66 -3.91
CA TYR A 89 7.19 -8.39 -3.69
C TYR A 89 7.42 -9.54 -4.67
N THR A 90 6.35 -10.07 -5.26
CA THR A 90 6.41 -11.20 -6.18
C THR A 90 6.31 -10.77 -7.64
N ASP A 91 6.43 -9.48 -7.93
CA ASP A 91 6.41 -8.90 -9.28
C ASP A 91 5.08 -9.13 -10.05
N HIS A 92 3.96 -9.01 -9.34
CA HIS A 92 2.60 -9.04 -9.89
C HIS A 92 1.93 -7.66 -9.75
N PRO A 93 2.42 -6.62 -10.45
CA PRO A 93 2.03 -5.22 -10.22
C PRO A 93 0.54 -4.95 -10.43
N ARG A 94 -0.12 -5.66 -11.35
CA ARG A 94 -1.56 -5.50 -11.60
C ARG A 94 -2.39 -5.92 -10.39
N LEU A 95 -2.07 -7.09 -9.81
CA LEU A 95 -2.75 -7.59 -8.62
C LEU A 95 -2.41 -6.72 -7.41
N ALA A 96 -1.15 -6.33 -7.24
CA ALA A 96 -0.73 -5.43 -6.17
C ALA A 96 -1.57 -4.14 -6.15
N LYS A 97 -1.66 -3.47 -7.30
CA LYS A 97 -2.48 -2.26 -7.46
C LYS A 97 -3.95 -2.53 -7.16
N GLU A 98 -4.52 -3.63 -7.63
CA GLU A 98 -5.93 -3.98 -7.37
C GLU A 98 -6.21 -4.11 -5.86
N TYR A 99 -5.35 -4.83 -5.13
CA TYR A 99 -5.52 -5.03 -3.69
C TYR A 99 -5.29 -3.74 -2.88
N PHE A 100 -4.30 -2.91 -3.25
CA PHE A 100 -4.16 -1.58 -2.64
C PHE A 100 -5.37 -0.69 -2.94
N SER A 101 -5.89 -0.73 -4.17
CA SER A 101 -7.10 0.02 -4.55
C SER A 101 -8.32 -0.40 -3.73
N LYS A 102 -8.48 -1.71 -3.48
CA LYS A 102 -9.53 -2.23 -2.60
C LYS A 102 -9.40 -1.67 -1.18
N ALA A 103 -8.20 -1.67 -0.61
CA ALA A 103 -7.97 -1.15 0.74
C ALA A 103 -8.36 0.34 0.85
N ILE A 104 -7.93 1.20 -0.08
CA ILE A 104 -8.27 2.63 -0.06
C ILE A 104 -9.72 2.92 -0.45
N ASN A 105 -10.42 2.02 -1.14
CA ASN A 105 -11.84 2.19 -1.42
C ASN A 105 -12.71 1.93 -0.18
N ILE A 106 -12.24 1.10 0.74
CA ILE A 106 -12.93 0.80 2.00
C ILE A 106 -12.60 1.88 3.04
N GLU A 107 -11.32 2.19 3.23
CA GLU A 107 -10.86 3.27 4.13
C GLU A 107 -9.93 4.25 3.37
N PRO A 108 -10.48 5.31 2.75
CA PRO A 108 -9.72 6.25 1.93
C PRO A 108 -8.58 6.97 2.67
N ASP A 109 -8.79 7.25 3.95
CA ASP A 109 -7.85 8.02 4.78
C ASP A 109 -6.95 7.13 5.64
N ASN A 110 -7.03 5.79 5.50
CA ASN A 110 -6.21 4.89 6.31
C ASN A 110 -4.72 5.11 6.01
N PRO A 111 -3.89 5.42 7.01
CA PRO A 111 -2.51 5.78 6.76
C PRO A 111 -1.65 4.60 6.31
N SER A 112 -1.98 3.38 6.73
CA SER A 112 -1.25 2.16 6.33
C SER A 112 -1.52 1.81 4.86
N ALA A 113 -2.78 1.84 4.43
CA ALA A 113 -3.16 1.58 3.04
C ALA A 113 -2.50 2.58 2.09
N ASN A 114 -2.57 3.86 2.44
CA ASN A 114 -1.96 4.95 1.66
C ASN A 114 -0.43 4.87 1.66
N PHE A 115 0.20 4.52 2.78
CA PHE A 115 1.66 4.34 2.83
C PHE A 115 2.13 3.25 1.87
N TYR A 116 1.55 2.05 1.94
CA TYR A 116 1.99 0.95 1.08
C TYR A 116 1.63 1.16 -0.39
N PHE A 117 0.51 1.86 -0.68
CA PHE A 117 0.23 2.23 -2.06
C PHE A 117 1.19 3.31 -2.57
N GLY A 118 1.65 4.20 -1.70
CA GLY A 118 2.77 5.11 -1.95
C GLY A 118 4.05 4.35 -2.28
N GLU A 119 4.43 3.34 -1.48
CA GLU A 119 5.60 2.48 -1.76
C GLU A 119 5.50 1.81 -3.13
N PHE A 120 4.31 1.31 -3.50
CA PHE A 120 4.06 0.71 -4.80
C PHE A 120 4.39 1.68 -5.96
N TYR A 121 3.98 2.94 -5.87
CA TYR A 121 4.30 3.94 -6.89
C TYR A 121 5.76 4.41 -6.83
N TYR A 122 6.31 4.54 -5.62
CA TYR A 122 7.68 4.97 -5.39
C TYR A 122 8.70 4.02 -6.02
N THR A 123 8.54 2.70 -5.82
CA THR A 123 9.44 1.68 -6.42
C THR A 123 9.39 1.69 -7.95
N ARG A 124 8.29 2.19 -8.52
CA ARG A 124 8.07 2.35 -9.97
C ARG A 124 8.45 3.74 -10.48
N ARG A 125 9.09 4.56 -9.63
CA ARG A 125 9.53 5.94 -9.91
C ARG A 125 8.39 6.89 -10.30
N ASP A 126 7.14 6.54 -10.00
CA ASP A 126 6.02 7.46 -10.15
C ASP A 126 5.91 8.34 -8.90
N TYR A 127 6.82 9.30 -8.81
CA TYR A 127 6.97 10.14 -7.63
C TYR A 127 5.74 11.03 -7.39
N ASN A 128 5.02 11.42 -8.45
CA ASN A 128 3.81 12.22 -8.33
C ASN A 128 2.68 11.45 -7.63
N ARG A 129 2.41 10.21 -8.06
CA ARG A 129 1.41 9.36 -7.39
C ARG A 129 1.88 8.95 -6.01
N ALA A 130 3.15 8.60 -5.85
CA ALA A 130 3.72 8.28 -4.54
C ALA A 130 3.52 9.44 -3.54
N LEU A 131 3.84 10.68 -3.94
CA LEU A 131 3.66 11.88 -3.12
C LEU A 131 2.21 12.05 -2.67
N LYS A 132 1.24 11.85 -3.58
CA LYS A 132 -0.19 11.93 -3.26
C LYS A 132 -0.55 11.00 -2.10
N TYR A 133 -0.24 9.70 -2.21
CA TYR A 133 -0.62 8.73 -1.19
C TYR A 133 0.17 8.91 0.10
N TYR A 134 1.47 9.24 0.02
CA TYR A 134 2.25 9.51 1.22
C TYR A 134 1.75 10.74 1.99
N ARG A 135 1.27 11.79 1.31
CA ARG A 135 0.66 12.95 1.99
C ARG A 135 -0.61 12.57 2.74
N ILE A 136 -1.44 11.69 2.19
CA ILE A 136 -2.64 11.18 2.88
C ILE A 136 -2.20 10.40 4.12
N ALA A 137 -1.22 9.50 4.00
CA ALA A 137 -0.70 8.77 5.15
C ALA A 137 -0.11 9.69 6.24
N TYR A 138 0.67 10.69 5.83
CA TYR A 138 1.27 11.68 6.71
C TYR A 138 0.20 12.45 7.51
N ASN A 139 -0.83 12.96 6.84
CA ASN A 139 -1.91 13.73 7.46
C ASN A 139 -2.81 12.90 8.37
N ASN A 140 -2.86 11.58 8.18
CA ASN A 140 -3.73 10.66 8.93
C ASN A 140 -2.98 9.83 9.97
N GLY A 141 -1.94 10.40 10.59
CA GLY A 141 -1.30 9.82 11.78
C GLY A 141 0.06 9.16 11.56
N TYR A 142 0.64 9.23 10.36
CA TYR A 142 2.04 8.80 10.14
C TYR A 142 3.06 9.93 10.26
N SER A 143 2.65 11.18 10.53
CA SER A 143 3.54 12.35 10.55
C SER A 143 4.80 12.23 11.42
N ASN A 144 4.77 11.41 12.48
CA ASN A 144 5.91 11.13 13.36
C ASN A 144 6.71 9.86 13.01
N LYS A 145 6.39 9.18 11.89
CA LYS A 145 7.11 7.97 11.47
C LYS A 145 8.32 8.32 10.62
N TYR A 146 9.46 7.72 10.95
CA TYR A 146 10.68 7.90 10.16
C TYR A 146 10.47 7.55 8.68
N ASP A 147 9.85 6.40 8.39
CA ASP A 147 9.71 5.88 7.02
C ASP A 147 8.91 6.79 6.09
N ILE A 148 7.84 7.45 6.58
CA ILE A 148 7.09 8.39 5.74
C ILE A 148 7.90 9.66 5.48
N ASN A 149 8.57 10.19 6.51
CA ASN A 149 9.28 11.45 6.40
C ASN A 149 10.48 11.31 5.46
N ILE A 150 11.21 10.18 5.52
CA ILE A 150 12.33 9.96 4.61
C ILE A 150 11.86 9.79 3.16
N ARG A 151 10.70 9.14 2.93
CA ARG A 151 10.11 9.01 1.59
C ARG A 151 9.64 10.35 1.04
N LEU A 152 8.99 11.17 1.86
CA LEU A 152 8.58 12.51 1.48
C LEU A 152 9.80 13.39 1.16
N ALA A 153 10.85 13.33 1.98
CA ALA A 153 12.09 14.07 1.72
C ALA A 153 12.71 13.69 0.36
N THR A 154 12.89 12.39 0.13
CA THR A 154 13.48 11.87 -1.12
C THR A 154 12.61 12.20 -2.34
N ILE A 155 11.28 12.10 -2.25
CA ILE A 155 10.41 12.45 -3.37
C ILE A 155 10.48 13.94 -3.68
N ASN A 156 10.42 14.82 -2.67
CA ASN A 156 10.52 16.25 -2.88
C ASN A 156 11.88 16.63 -3.50
N GLU A 157 12.97 15.98 -3.08
CA GLU A 157 14.28 16.14 -3.72
C GLU A 157 14.25 15.72 -5.20
N LYS A 158 13.63 14.57 -5.53
CA LYS A 158 13.48 14.10 -6.92
C LYS A 158 12.60 15.01 -7.78
N LEU A 159 11.67 15.73 -7.16
CA LEU A 159 10.79 16.70 -7.82
C LEU A 159 11.34 18.14 -7.77
N ALA A 160 12.57 18.33 -7.30
CA ALA A 160 13.24 19.63 -7.13
C ALA A 160 12.54 20.61 -6.17
N ASP A 161 11.64 20.13 -5.32
CA ASP A 161 11.09 20.88 -4.20
C ASP A 161 12.07 20.80 -3.01
N LEU A 162 13.16 21.55 -3.12
CA LEU A 162 14.27 21.50 -2.16
C LEU A 162 13.87 22.01 -0.77
N ILE A 163 12.86 22.89 -0.70
CA ILE A 163 12.34 23.45 0.57
C ILE A 163 11.66 22.33 1.35
N ASN A 164 10.71 21.62 0.75
CA ASN A 164 10.04 20.51 1.42
C ASN A 164 10.98 19.32 1.62
N ALA A 165 11.91 19.07 0.69
CA ALA A 165 12.93 18.04 0.87
C ALA A 165 13.73 18.25 2.16
N LYS A 166 14.28 19.46 2.35
CA LYS A 166 15.04 19.82 3.56
C LYS A 166 14.19 19.65 4.82
N LYS A 167 12.98 20.22 4.84
CA LYS A 167 12.06 20.10 5.97
C LYS A 167 11.85 18.65 6.41
N PHE A 168 11.57 17.75 5.47
CA PHE A 168 11.32 16.35 5.79
C PHE A 168 12.61 15.59 6.16
N TYR A 169 13.77 15.97 5.61
CA TYR A 169 15.05 15.43 6.07
C TYR A 169 15.35 15.84 7.52
N GLU A 170 15.08 17.07 7.92
CA GLU A 170 15.25 17.54 9.30
C GLU A 170 14.35 16.79 10.28
N ILE A 171 13.07 16.58 9.91
CA ILE A 171 12.14 15.78 10.72
C ILE A 171 12.68 14.34 10.84
N SER A 172 13.10 13.72 9.73
CA SER A 172 13.65 12.37 9.73
C SER A 172 14.89 12.25 10.62
N TYR A 173 15.78 13.24 10.55
CA TYR A 173 16.99 13.33 11.38
C TYR A 173 16.66 13.46 12.87
N SER A 174 15.67 14.27 13.23
CA SER A 174 15.24 14.41 14.63
C SER A 174 14.67 13.11 15.23
N ILE A 175 14.03 12.28 14.40
CA ILE A 175 13.49 10.98 14.82
C ILE A 175 14.62 9.96 14.94
N LYS A 176 15.50 9.93 13.95
CA LYS A 176 16.64 9.02 13.90
C LYS A 176 17.84 9.74 13.26
N PRO A 177 18.80 10.21 14.09
CA PRO A 177 20.01 10.83 13.59
C PRO A 177 20.80 9.84 12.72
N ASP A 178 21.20 10.29 11.54
CA ASP A 178 21.97 9.52 10.57
C ASP A 178 22.86 10.46 9.75
N ASN A 179 24.14 10.09 9.59
CA ASN A 179 25.13 10.94 8.92
C ASN A 179 24.76 11.23 7.46
N LYS A 180 24.13 10.28 6.75
CA LYS A 180 23.72 10.49 5.35
C LYS A 180 22.61 11.53 5.26
N ILE A 181 21.71 11.55 6.23
CA ILE A 181 20.66 12.58 6.29
C ILE A 181 21.27 13.94 6.63
N GLN A 182 22.23 13.99 7.54
CA GLN A 182 22.94 15.22 7.87
C GLN A 182 23.67 15.80 6.65
N GLU A 183 24.40 14.99 5.89
CA GLU A 183 25.04 15.37 4.63
C GLU A 183 24.02 15.91 3.61
N LYS A 184 22.85 15.26 3.49
CA LYS A 184 21.75 15.73 2.64
C LYS A 184 21.24 17.10 3.06
N ILE A 185 21.05 17.33 4.36
CA ILE A 185 20.60 18.63 4.90
C ILE A 185 21.64 19.71 4.60
N GLN A 186 22.93 19.42 4.80
CA GLN A 186 24.02 20.36 4.52
C GLN A 186 24.05 20.77 3.04
N LEU A 187 24.01 19.79 2.13
CA LEU A 187 24.00 20.06 0.69
C LEU A 187 22.81 20.96 0.28
N LEU A 188 21.64 20.73 0.86
CA LEU A 188 20.45 21.55 0.59
C LEU A 188 20.55 22.97 1.17
N ASN A 189 21.34 23.19 2.22
CA ASN A 189 21.61 24.52 2.74
C ASN A 189 22.51 25.31 1.80
N GLU A 190 23.60 24.69 1.32
CA GLU A 190 24.54 25.29 0.37
C GLU A 190 23.83 25.71 -0.93
N LEU A 191 23.01 24.81 -1.50
CA LEU A 191 22.24 25.09 -2.72
C LEU A 191 21.21 26.24 -2.60
N ASN A 192 20.66 26.45 -1.40
CA ASN A 192 19.72 27.55 -1.17
C ASN A 192 20.46 28.88 -0.96
N TYR A 193 21.64 28.84 -0.35
CA TYR A 193 22.49 30.00 -0.12
C TYR A 193 22.99 30.59 -1.46
N ASP A 194 23.43 29.74 -2.40
CA ASP A 194 23.87 30.17 -3.74
C ASP A 194 22.74 30.85 -4.54
N LYS A 195 21.49 30.37 -4.40
CA LYS A 195 20.35 31.02 -5.06
C LYS A 195 20.10 32.41 -4.50
N SER A 196 20.18 32.60 -3.18
CA SER A 196 19.99 33.93 -2.58
C SER A 196 21.05 34.93 -3.04
N GLU A 197 22.33 34.56 -3.09
CA GLU A 197 23.39 35.46 -3.57
C GLU A 197 23.26 35.78 -5.06
N TYR A 198 22.88 34.80 -5.89
CA TYR A 198 22.65 35.03 -7.32
C TYR A 198 21.55 36.08 -7.59
N TYR A 199 20.49 36.12 -6.78
CA TYR A 199 19.45 37.14 -6.89
C TYR A 199 19.86 38.50 -6.30
N HIS A 200 20.89 38.56 -5.45
CA HIS A 200 21.44 39.82 -4.96
C HIS A 200 22.33 40.50 -6.01
N ILE A 201 23.12 39.74 -6.77
CA ILE A 201 24.07 40.27 -7.77
C ILE A 201 23.38 40.89 -9.01
N ILE A 202 22.15 40.48 -9.34
CA ILE A 202 21.41 41.01 -10.52
C ILE A 202 20.68 42.33 -10.20
N ARG A 203 20.67 42.78 -8.94
CA ARG A 203 19.96 43.99 -8.49
C ARG A 203 20.87 45.18 -8.15
N GLU A 204 22.17 45.07 -8.41
CA GLU A 204 23.14 46.19 -8.34
C GLU A 204 23.56 46.62 -9.75
#